data_AF-A0A7Z9JL23-F1
#
_entry.id   AF-A0A7Z9JL23-F1
#
_cell.length_a   1.000
_cell.length_b   1.000
_cell.length_c   1.000
_cell.angle_alpha   90.00
_cell.angle_beta   90.00
_cell.angle_gamma   90.00
#
_symmetry.space_group_name_H-M   'P 1'
#
loop_
_entity.id
_entity.type
_entity.pdbx_description
1 polymer ?
#
loop_
_entity_poly.entity_id
_entity_poly.type
_entity_poly.pdbx_seq_one_letter_code
_entity_poly.pdbx_strand_id
1 'polypeptide(L)'
;AAKATVHRFLENRDDDIGLVFFAGESLIRLPLTHDTYVVEMAVDEMEVGLLIDGTDIAGAIAAGAGLLRDAPHNSKVLILVTDGAHNKAGIVPAVAARAAAAFDVKVYPIAIGDEQGPRAAVDEMETVLTQTARITGGRYFRATDVEALEAIYEEIDRLEVASEVITEREQLVPLGLWLLIGSIVFLVGANMLRGSRWGVLP
;
A
#
# COMPACT_ATOMS: atom_id res chain seq x y z
N ALA A 1 24.15 3.89 -0.48
CA ALA A 1 23.41 3.12 0.53
C ALA A 1 21.96 2.94 0.07
N ALA A 2 21.08 3.94 0.23
CA ALA A 2 19.66 3.82 -0.14
C ALA A 2 19.38 3.34 -1.58
N LYS A 3 20.08 3.89 -2.59
CA LYS A 3 19.92 3.45 -4.00
C LYS A 3 20.16 1.95 -4.19
N ALA A 4 21.24 1.42 -3.60
CA ALA A 4 21.60 0.01 -3.72
C ALA A 4 20.56 -0.91 -3.08
N THR A 5 19.94 -0.48 -1.97
CA THR A 5 18.83 -1.21 -1.35
C THR A 5 17.59 -1.21 -2.24
N VAL A 6 17.28 -0.08 -2.89
CA VAL A 6 16.17 0.00 -3.83
C VAL A 6 16.39 -0.93 -5.03
N HIS A 7 17.59 -0.97 -5.62
CA HIS A 7 17.91 -1.93 -6.68
C HIS A 7 17.61 -3.37 -6.24
N ARG A 8 18.07 -3.78 -5.06
CA ARG A 8 17.81 -5.12 -4.53
C ARG A 8 16.33 -5.36 -4.21
N PHE A 9 15.61 -4.33 -3.77
CA PHE A 9 14.18 -4.40 -3.58
C PHE A 9 13.43 -4.63 -4.90
N LEU A 10 13.91 -4.05 -6.01
CA LEU A 10 13.31 -4.20 -7.33
C LEU A 10 13.62 -5.56 -7.99
N GLU A 11 14.66 -6.26 -7.54
CA GLU A 11 15.04 -7.57 -8.08
C GLU A 11 13.92 -8.60 -7.88
N ASN A 12 13.43 -9.17 -8.99
CA ASN A 12 12.41 -10.23 -9.05
C ASN A 12 11.01 -9.85 -8.52
N ARG A 13 10.65 -8.56 -8.50
CA ARG A 13 9.26 -8.13 -8.25
C ARG A 13 8.40 -8.28 -9.50
N ASP A 14 7.13 -8.58 -9.28
CA ASP A 14 6.07 -8.66 -10.32
C ASP A 14 5.04 -7.52 -10.16
N ASP A 15 5.40 -6.47 -9.40
CA ASP A 15 4.49 -5.38 -9.06
C ASP A 15 4.60 -4.20 -10.03
N ASP A 16 3.53 -3.39 -10.10
CA ASP A 16 3.60 -2.06 -10.71
C ASP A 16 4.17 -1.05 -9.71
N ILE A 17 5.26 -0.39 -10.10
CA ILE A 17 6.03 0.49 -9.23
C ILE A 17 6.01 1.91 -9.76
N GLY A 18 5.75 2.87 -8.88
CA GLY A 18 5.81 4.30 -9.14
C GLY A 18 6.88 4.94 -8.28
N LEU A 19 7.45 6.06 -8.75
CA LEU A 19 8.50 6.77 -8.03
C LEU A 19 8.11 8.23 -7.83
N VAL A 20 8.08 8.65 -6.57
CA VAL A 20 7.84 10.02 -6.16
C VAL A 20 9.07 10.52 -5.42
N PHE A 21 9.64 11.63 -5.88
CA PHE A 21 10.68 12.33 -5.15
C PHE A 21 10.05 13.44 -4.32
N PHE A 22 10.52 13.60 -3.09
CA PHE A 22 10.06 14.68 -2.25
C PHE A 22 11.21 15.30 -1.45
N ALA A 23 11.10 16.61 -1.28
CA ALA A 23 11.86 17.41 -0.35
C ALA A 23 10.89 18.52 0.11
N GLY A 24 11.18 19.79 -0.14
CA GLY A 24 10.27 20.90 0.14
C GLY A 24 9.02 20.96 -0.75
N GLU A 25 8.97 20.13 -1.79
CA GLU A 25 7.81 19.84 -2.64
C GLU A 25 7.86 18.36 -3.05
N SER A 26 6.76 17.83 -3.59
CA SER A 26 6.66 16.45 -4.07
C SER A 26 6.45 16.41 -5.58
N LEU A 27 7.26 15.62 -6.27
CA LEU A 27 7.24 15.46 -7.71
C LEU A 27 7.12 13.98 -8.07
N ILE A 28 6.13 13.64 -8.90
CA ILE A 28 6.01 12.31 -9.48
C ILE A 28 7.10 12.19 -10.55
N ARG A 29 8.12 11.35 -10.30
CA ARG A 29 9.22 11.10 -11.24
C ARG A 29 8.83 10.05 -12.27
N LEU A 30 8.16 9.00 -11.82
CA LEU A 30 7.66 7.92 -12.65
C LEU A 30 6.21 7.58 -12.29
N PRO A 31 5.32 7.47 -13.29
CA PRO A 31 4.03 6.83 -13.08
C PRO A 31 4.22 5.33 -12.79
N LEU A 32 3.13 4.65 -12.39
CA LEU A 32 3.15 3.20 -12.20
C LEU A 32 3.60 2.50 -13.49
N THR A 33 4.61 1.65 -13.35
CA THR A 33 5.16 0.85 -14.43
C THR A 33 5.61 -0.51 -13.89
N HIS A 34 5.45 -1.53 -14.72
CA HIS A 34 5.99 -2.86 -14.47
C HIS A 34 7.47 -2.99 -14.87
N ASP A 35 7.98 -2.01 -15.62
CA ASP A 35 9.36 -2.00 -16.11
C ASP A 35 10.32 -1.55 -15.00
N THR A 36 10.90 -2.52 -14.29
CA THR A 36 11.87 -2.29 -13.21
C THR A 36 13.13 -1.56 -13.69
N TYR A 37 13.55 -1.76 -14.94
CA TYR A 37 14.72 -1.09 -15.51
C TYR A 37 14.52 0.43 -15.60
N VAL A 38 13.32 0.88 -15.94
CA VAL A 38 13.00 2.33 -15.95
C VAL A 38 13.01 2.90 -14.53
N VAL A 39 12.56 2.14 -13.54
CA VAL A 39 12.59 2.54 -12.13
C VAL A 39 14.03 2.66 -11.64
N GLU A 40 14.86 1.67 -11.92
CA GLU A 40 16.30 1.65 -11.59
C GLU A 40 17.02 2.88 -12.17
N MET A 41 16.81 3.17 -13.46
CA MET A 41 17.39 4.36 -14.10
C MET A 41 16.96 5.66 -13.41
N ALA A 42 15.69 5.79 -13.04
CA ALA A 42 15.20 6.99 -12.37
C ALA A 42 15.77 7.15 -10.96
N VAL A 43 15.96 6.04 -10.23
CA VAL A 43 16.63 6.04 -8.91
C VAL A 43 18.11 6.43 -9.05
N ASP A 44 18.79 5.95 -10.09
CA ASP A 44 20.18 6.29 -10.35
C ASP A 44 20.37 7.77 -10.72
N GLU A 45 19.43 8.36 -11.46
CA GLU A 45 19.43 9.78 -11.81
C GLU A 45 19.09 10.71 -10.63
N MET A 46 18.64 10.18 -9.49
CA MET A 46 18.32 11.00 -8.32
C MET A 46 19.57 11.70 -7.78
N GLU A 47 19.68 13.01 -8.00
CA GLU A 47 20.73 13.86 -7.42
C GLU A 47 20.21 14.63 -6.20
N VAL A 48 21.01 14.66 -5.13
CA VAL A 48 20.72 15.45 -3.93
C VAL A 48 20.89 16.93 -4.30
N GLY A 49 19.83 17.73 -4.17
CA GLY A 49 19.82 19.18 -4.49
C GLY A 49 18.99 19.60 -5.70
N LEU A 50 18.29 18.66 -6.36
CA LEU A 50 17.34 18.98 -7.44
C LEU A 50 16.02 19.60 -6.97
N LEU A 51 15.64 19.37 -5.71
CA LEU A 51 14.38 19.83 -5.12
C LEU A 51 14.61 20.94 -4.11
N ILE A 52 13.58 21.78 -3.91
CA ILE A 52 13.60 22.86 -2.91
C ILE A 52 13.89 22.27 -1.53
N ASP A 53 14.77 22.90 -0.75
CA ASP A 53 15.07 22.48 0.63
C ASP A 53 13.80 22.43 1.51
N GLY A 54 13.77 21.43 2.39
CA GLY A 54 12.68 21.14 3.32
C GLY A 54 12.14 19.71 3.15
N THR A 55 11.11 19.37 3.92
CA THR A 55 10.44 18.07 3.85
C THR A 55 8.92 18.26 3.85
N ASP A 56 8.25 17.87 2.77
CA ASP A 56 6.79 17.91 2.58
C ASP A 56 6.24 16.48 2.56
N ILE A 57 6.17 15.89 3.77
CA ILE A 57 5.65 14.54 3.97
C ILE A 57 4.19 14.43 3.52
N ALA A 58 3.39 15.47 3.77
CA ALA A 58 1.98 15.44 3.42
C ALA A 58 1.77 15.48 1.91
N GLY A 59 2.55 16.30 1.19
CA GLY A 59 2.60 16.30 -0.27
C GLY A 59 3.03 14.96 -0.83
N ALA A 60 4.03 14.31 -0.22
CA ALA A 60 4.53 13.02 -0.68
C ALA A 60 3.46 11.93 -0.56
N ILE A 61 2.76 11.90 0.58
CA ILE A 61 1.62 11.00 0.81
C ILE A 61 0.50 11.29 -0.18
N ALA A 62 0.15 12.56 -0.40
CA ALA A 62 -0.92 12.93 -1.32
C ALA A 62 -0.58 12.56 -2.78
N ALA A 63 0.65 12.79 -3.23
CA ALA A 63 1.11 12.45 -4.57
C ALA A 63 1.14 10.93 -4.77
N GLY A 64 1.72 10.19 -3.82
CA GLY A 64 1.76 8.73 -3.87
C GLY A 64 0.36 8.09 -3.83
N ALA A 65 -0.50 8.56 -2.92
CA ALA A 65 -1.88 8.08 -2.84
C ALA A 65 -2.69 8.43 -4.11
N GLY A 66 -2.45 9.62 -4.69
CA GLY A 66 -3.07 10.01 -5.95
C GLY A 66 -2.65 9.11 -7.12
N LEU A 67 -1.38 8.69 -7.16
CA LEU A 67 -0.88 7.76 -8.16
C LEU A 67 -1.51 6.36 -8.03
N LEU A 68 -1.68 5.88 -6.79
CA LEU A 68 -2.24 4.56 -6.49
C LEU A 68 -3.77 4.50 -6.57
N ARG A 69 -4.45 5.65 -6.49
CA ARG A 69 -5.92 5.75 -6.47
C ARG A 69 -6.58 4.94 -7.60
N ASP A 70 -6.09 5.13 -8.82
CA ASP A 70 -6.69 4.54 -10.03
C ASP A 70 -5.97 3.25 -10.46
N ALA A 71 -5.04 2.72 -9.66
CA ALA A 71 -4.37 1.46 -9.93
C ALA A 71 -5.38 0.28 -9.91
N PRO A 72 -5.32 -0.66 -10.87
CA PRO A 72 -6.26 -1.78 -11.00
C PRO A 72 -6.01 -2.92 -10.01
N HIS A 73 -5.15 -2.71 -9.01
CA HIS A 73 -4.72 -3.72 -8.04
C HIS A 73 -5.50 -3.63 -6.73
N ASN A 74 -5.70 -4.80 -6.10
CA ASN A 74 -6.36 -4.90 -4.80
C ASN A 74 -5.45 -4.47 -3.64
N SER A 75 -4.14 -4.70 -3.76
CA SER A 75 -3.16 -4.23 -2.79
C SER A 75 -2.51 -2.94 -3.28
N LYS A 76 -2.55 -1.90 -2.44
CA LYS A 76 -1.98 -0.58 -2.74
C LYS A 76 -1.12 -0.12 -1.59
N VAL A 77 0.17 0.00 -1.86
CA VAL A 77 1.19 0.22 -0.83
C VAL A 77 2.03 1.43 -1.20
N LEU A 78 2.16 2.36 -0.25
CA LEU A 78 3.06 3.51 -0.34
C LEU A 78 4.16 3.37 0.70
N ILE A 79 5.40 3.18 0.24
CA ILE A 79 6.58 3.18 1.10
C ILE A 79 7.17 4.59 1.13
N LEU A 80 7.14 5.23 2.30
CA LEU A 80 7.63 6.60 2.49
C LEU A 80 8.98 6.56 3.20
N VAL A 81 10.06 6.90 2.51
CA VAL A 81 11.42 6.89 3.08
C VAL A 81 11.88 8.32 3.34
N THR A 82 12.26 8.66 4.58
CA THR A 82 12.67 10.02 4.98
C THR A 82 13.82 10.01 5.99
N ASP A 83 14.71 11.00 5.93
CA ASP A 83 15.78 11.25 6.92
C ASP A 83 15.38 12.28 8.00
N GLY A 84 14.20 12.89 7.85
CA GLY A 84 13.44 13.43 8.99
C GLY A 84 13.94 14.75 9.59
N ALA A 85 14.63 15.61 8.85
CA ALA A 85 15.15 16.82 9.48
C ALA A 85 14.08 17.91 9.71
N HIS A 86 13.21 18.27 8.75
CA HIS A 86 12.36 19.46 8.87
C HIS A 86 11.05 19.40 8.06
N ASN A 87 9.91 19.13 8.71
CA ASN A 87 8.60 19.26 8.07
C ASN A 87 8.27 20.75 7.81
N LYS A 88 7.95 21.10 6.56
CA LYS A 88 7.41 22.44 6.25
C LYS A 88 6.01 22.60 6.82
N ALA A 89 5.68 23.83 7.23
CA ALA A 89 4.31 24.20 7.60
C ALA A 89 3.40 24.15 6.35
N GLY A 90 2.43 23.23 6.34
CA GLY A 90 1.58 22.96 5.18
C GLY A 90 0.42 22.01 5.51
N ILE A 91 0.02 21.16 4.56
CA ILE A 91 -0.98 20.10 4.79
C ILE A 91 -0.53 19.24 5.97
N VAL A 92 -1.44 19.00 6.93
CA VAL A 92 -1.12 18.15 8.08
C VAL A 92 -0.99 16.70 7.58
N PRO A 93 0.13 15.99 7.85
CA PRO A 93 0.33 14.61 7.40
C PRO A 93 -0.83 13.66 7.73
N ALA A 94 -1.49 13.87 8.88
CA ALA A 94 -2.68 13.12 9.26
C ALA A 94 -3.87 13.27 8.28
N VAL A 95 -4.04 14.43 7.64
CA VAL A 95 -5.09 14.64 6.63
C VAL A 95 -4.75 13.89 5.34
N ALA A 96 -3.49 13.95 4.89
CA ALA A 96 -3.02 13.19 3.74
C ALA A 96 -3.13 11.67 4.00
N ALA A 97 -2.79 11.21 5.20
CA ALA A 97 -2.93 9.82 5.62
C ALA A 97 -4.40 9.34 5.56
N ARG A 98 -5.35 10.16 6.00
CA ARG A 98 -6.79 9.82 5.89
C ARG A 98 -7.25 9.73 4.44
N ALA A 99 -6.75 10.62 3.58
CA ALA A 99 -7.05 10.56 2.15
C ALA A 99 -6.48 9.29 1.51
N ALA A 100 -5.25 8.90 1.86
CA ALA A 100 -4.64 7.64 1.44
C ALA A 100 -5.47 6.43 1.89
N ALA A 101 -5.86 6.39 3.17
CA ALA A 101 -6.70 5.33 3.72
C ALA A 101 -8.07 5.24 2.99
N ALA A 102 -8.65 6.37 2.60
CA ALA A 102 -9.90 6.39 1.83
C ALA A 102 -9.75 5.83 0.40
N PHE A 103 -8.53 5.77 -0.12
CA PHE A 103 -8.20 5.11 -1.39
C PHE A 103 -7.67 3.68 -1.21
N ASP A 104 -7.81 3.12 0.00
CA ASP A 104 -7.29 1.81 0.37
C ASP A 104 -5.77 1.68 0.21
N VAL A 105 -5.06 2.81 0.36
CA VAL A 105 -3.60 2.87 0.30
C VAL A 105 -3.02 2.76 1.70
N LYS A 106 -2.27 1.69 1.95
CA LYS A 106 -1.49 1.51 3.17
C LYS A 106 -0.17 2.27 3.07
N VAL A 107 0.17 3.03 4.09
CA VAL A 107 1.43 3.80 4.12
C VAL A 107 2.39 3.17 5.12
N TYR A 108 3.60 2.86 4.66
CA TYR A 108 4.72 2.35 5.46
C TYR A 108 5.84 3.39 5.51
N PRO A 109 5.87 4.23 6.57
CA PRO A 109 6.94 5.19 6.73
C PRO A 109 8.19 4.54 7.32
N ILE A 110 9.33 4.83 6.70
CA ILE A 110 10.66 4.38 7.09
C ILE A 110 11.51 5.62 7.37
N ALA A 111 11.92 5.78 8.63
CA ALA A 111 12.90 6.80 9.01
C ALA A 111 14.32 6.23 8.83
N ILE A 112 15.18 6.93 8.08
CA ILE A 112 16.59 6.60 7.90
C ILE A 112 17.44 7.47 8.83
N GLY A 113 18.40 6.84 9.52
CA GLY A 113 19.43 7.54 10.28
C GLY A 113 19.32 7.36 11.79
N ASP A 114 20.40 7.75 12.45
CA ASP A 114 20.55 7.79 13.90
C ASP A 114 19.91 9.07 14.46
N GLU A 115 19.73 9.20 15.78
CA GLU A 115 19.08 10.32 16.49
C GLU A 115 19.89 11.64 16.41
N GLN A 116 20.34 12.01 15.23
CA GLN A 116 21.22 13.13 14.95
C GLN A 116 20.40 14.41 14.79
N GLY A 117 19.80 14.84 15.90
CA GLY A 117 18.99 16.04 15.98
C GLY A 117 18.52 16.31 17.40
N PRO A 118 17.91 17.47 17.66
CA PRO A 118 17.26 17.73 18.94
C PRO A 118 16.22 16.63 19.22
N ARG A 119 16.32 15.94 20.36
CA ARG A 119 15.44 14.83 20.77
C ARG A 119 13.96 15.11 20.48
N ALA A 120 13.51 16.33 20.81
CA ALA A 120 12.14 16.77 20.60
C ALA A 120 11.68 16.74 19.13
N ALA A 121 12.55 17.09 18.18
CA ALA A 121 12.22 17.06 16.76
C ALA A 121 12.12 15.63 16.23
N VAL A 122 12.99 14.74 16.72
CA VAL A 122 12.95 13.30 16.39
C VAL A 122 11.67 12.67 16.93
N ASP A 123 11.31 12.96 18.19
CA ASP A 123 10.11 12.42 18.83
C ASP A 123 8.82 12.91 18.15
N GLU A 124 8.77 14.18 17.74
CA GLU A 124 7.65 14.75 16.99
C GLU A 124 7.50 14.06 15.63
N MET A 125 8.60 13.90 14.90
CA MET A 125 8.61 13.21 13.61
C MET A 125 8.12 11.77 13.75
N GLU A 126 8.67 11.02 14.70
CA GLU A 126 8.27 9.62 14.94
C GLU A 126 6.79 9.52 15.30
N THR A 127 6.27 10.47 16.08
CA THR A 127 4.85 10.55 16.38
C THR A 127 4.01 10.73 15.12
N VAL A 128 4.40 11.65 14.23
CA VAL A 128 3.70 11.93 12.98
C VAL A 128 3.72 10.71 12.04
N LEU A 129 4.89 10.09 11.85
CA LEU A 129 5.04 8.91 11.00
C LEU A 129 4.24 7.72 11.54
N THR A 130 4.32 7.48 12.85
CA THR A 130 3.55 6.41 13.52
C THR A 130 2.04 6.64 13.40
N GLN A 131 1.58 7.89 13.53
CA GLN A 131 0.17 8.23 13.33
C GLN A 131 -0.27 7.99 11.89
N THR A 132 0.54 8.38 10.89
CA THR A 132 0.26 8.14 9.47
C THR A 132 0.12 6.64 9.17
N ALA A 133 1.05 5.83 9.65
CA ALA A 133 1.00 4.37 9.49
C ALA A 133 -0.28 3.81 10.12
N ARG A 134 -0.61 4.22 11.34
CA ARG A 134 -1.80 3.74 12.06
C ARG A 134 -3.12 4.13 11.38
N ILE A 135 -3.21 5.33 10.80
CA ILE A 135 -4.41 5.79 10.09
C ILE A 135 -4.67 4.94 8.84
N THR A 136 -3.60 4.52 8.17
CA THR A 136 -3.66 3.82 6.86
C THR A 136 -3.60 2.30 7.00
N GLY A 137 -3.40 1.78 8.22
CA GLY A 137 -3.27 0.34 8.46
C GLY A 137 -1.88 -0.24 8.18
N GLY A 138 -0.88 0.61 7.93
CA GLY A 138 0.52 0.21 7.79
C GLY A 138 1.28 0.18 9.11
N ARG A 139 2.62 0.12 9.01
CA ARG A 139 3.53 0.09 10.16
C ARG A 139 4.69 1.06 9.96
N TYR A 140 5.07 1.75 11.05
CA TYR A 140 6.26 2.59 11.08
C TYR A 140 7.51 1.74 11.32
N PHE A 141 8.58 2.07 10.59
CA PHE A 141 9.89 1.44 10.71
C PHE A 141 11.01 2.48 10.82
N ARG A 142 12.13 2.05 11.39
CA ARG A 142 13.36 2.82 11.48
C ARG A 142 14.53 1.98 11.00
N ALA A 143 15.30 2.51 10.05
CA ALA A 143 16.47 1.87 9.49
C ALA A 143 17.73 2.64 9.91
N THR A 144 18.61 1.96 10.64
CA THR A 144 19.92 2.50 11.07
C THR A 144 21.02 2.26 10.03
N ASP A 145 20.88 1.22 9.23
CA ASP A 145 21.83 0.79 8.21
C ASP A 145 21.09 0.18 7.00
N VAL A 146 21.88 -0.26 6.03
CA VAL A 146 21.40 -0.81 4.75
C VAL A 146 20.71 -2.16 5.00
N GLU A 147 21.28 -2.98 5.87
CA GLU A 147 20.79 -4.31 6.23
C GLU A 147 19.43 -4.24 6.94
N ALA A 148 19.24 -3.27 7.84
CA ALA A 148 17.97 -3.01 8.49
C ALA A 148 16.91 -2.56 7.47
N LEU A 149 17.29 -1.73 6.50
CA LEU A 149 16.39 -1.28 5.45
C LEU A 149 15.92 -2.45 4.58
N GLU A 150 16.82 -3.37 4.21
CA GLU A 150 16.49 -4.61 3.50
C GLU A 150 15.51 -5.49 4.29
N ALA A 151 15.79 -5.71 5.57
CA ALA A 151 14.91 -6.49 6.44
C ALA A 151 13.52 -5.86 6.59
N ILE A 152 13.41 -4.53 6.56
CA ILE A 152 12.13 -3.82 6.58
C ILE A 152 11.34 -4.06 5.30
N TYR A 153 11.99 -4.01 4.13
CA TYR A 153 11.31 -4.31 2.87
C TYR A 153 10.76 -5.75 2.84
N GLU A 154 11.55 -6.73 3.27
CA GLU A 154 11.08 -8.12 3.39
C GLU A 154 9.90 -8.27 4.37
N GLU A 155 9.93 -7.53 5.48
CA GLU A 155 8.82 -7.53 6.44
C GLU A 155 7.55 -6.93 5.83
N ILE A 156 7.66 -5.84 5.06
CA ILE A 156 6.52 -5.24 4.37
C ILE A 156 5.91 -6.25 3.39
N ASP A 157 6.73 -6.93 2.59
CA ASP A 157 6.24 -7.95 1.65
C ASP A 157 5.49 -9.08 2.37
N ARG A 158 6.00 -9.56 3.51
CA ARG A 158 5.29 -10.56 4.33
C ARG A 158 3.93 -10.07 4.82
N LEU A 159 3.84 -8.81 5.25
CA LEU A 159 2.59 -8.23 5.76
C LEU A 159 1.54 -8.10 4.66
N GLU A 160 1.96 -7.75 3.44
CA GLU A 160 1.04 -7.55 2.32
C GLU A 160 0.54 -8.87 1.75
N VAL A 161 1.42 -9.86 1.56
CA VAL A 161 1.02 -11.22 1.17
C VAL A 161 0.03 -11.83 2.17
N ALA A 162 0.27 -11.65 3.47
CA ALA A 162 -0.65 -12.13 4.49
C ALA A 162 -2.03 -11.43 4.43
N SER A 163 -2.07 -10.17 4.02
CA SER A 163 -3.32 -9.40 3.91
C SER A 163 -4.12 -9.75 2.65
N GLU A 164 -3.48 -10.03 1.52
CA GLU A 164 -4.16 -10.45 0.29
C GLU A 164 -4.89 -11.79 0.45
N VAL A 165 -4.25 -12.76 1.13
CA VAL A 165 -4.84 -14.09 1.38
C VAL A 165 -6.14 -14.00 2.21
N ILE A 166 -6.26 -13.01 3.08
CA ILE A 166 -7.49 -12.78 3.87
C ILE A 166 -8.60 -12.22 2.97
N THR A 167 -8.28 -11.24 2.12
CA THR A 167 -9.24 -10.63 1.20
C THR A 167 -9.75 -11.62 0.15
N GLU A 168 -8.88 -12.49 -0.37
CA GLU A 168 -9.28 -13.50 -1.36
C GLU A 168 -10.26 -14.53 -0.76
N ARG A 169 -10.10 -14.86 0.53
CA ARG A 169 -10.97 -15.82 1.23
C ARG A 169 -12.40 -15.29 1.49
N GLU A 170 -12.60 -13.97 1.48
CA GLU A 170 -13.93 -13.36 1.61
C GLU A 170 -14.72 -13.28 0.29
N GLN A 171 -14.14 -13.74 -0.83
CA GLN A 171 -14.88 -13.86 -2.10
C GLN A 171 -15.82 -15.08 -2.09
N LEU A 172 -16.95 -14.87 -1.41
CA LEU A 172 -18.30 -15.26 -1.82
C LEU A 172 -18.42 -16.64 -2.49
N VAL A 173 -18.80 -17.66 -1.72
CA VAL A 173 -19.69 -18.69 -2.29
C VAL A 173 -20.93 -17.94 -2.78
N PRO A 174 -21.20 -17.88 -4.10
CA PRO A 174 -22.29 -17.07 -4.58
C PRO A 174 -23.58 -17.67 -4.01
N LEU A 175 -24.35 -16.86 -3.28
CA LEU A 175 -25.68 -17.23 -2.77
C LEU A 175 -26.54 -17.83 -3.89
N GLY A 176 -26.30 -17.42 -5.14
CA GLY A 176 -26.91 -17.97 -6.35
C GLY A 176 -26.70 -19.47 -6.55
N LEU A 177 -25.61 -20.08 -6.08
CA LEU A 177 -25.36 -21.51 -6.24
C LEU A 177 -26.31 -22.35 -5.36
N TRP A 178 -26.55 -21.90 -4.13
CA TRP A 178 -27.54 -22.51 -3.24
C TRP A 178 -28.97 -22.33 -3.76
N LEU A 179 -29.28 -21.16 -4.34
CA LEU A 179 -30.58 -20.91 -4.98
C LEU A 179 -30.78 -21.80 -6.22
N LEU A 180 -29.75 -22.01 -7.03
CA LEU A 180 -29.79 -22.92 -8.18
C LEU A 180 -30.03 -24.36 -7.74
N ILE A 181 -29.24 -24.87 -6.78
CA ILE A 181 -29.41 -26.22 -6.23
C ILE A 181 -30.83 -26.38 -5.65
N GLY A 182 -31.29 -25.39 -4.87
CA GLY A 182 -32.64 -25.37 -4.32
C GLY A 182 -33.73 -25.44 -5.40
N SER A 183 -33.58 -24.68 -6.49
CA SER A 183 -34.54 -24.68 -7.61
C SER A 183 -34.58 -26.02 -8.36
N ILE A 184 -33.42 -26.66 -8.57
CA ILE A 184 -33.33 -27.96 -9.24
C ILE A 184 -34.01 -29.03 -8.39
N VAL A 185 -33.73 -29.06 -7.08
CA VAL A 185 -34.36 -30.01 -6.14
C VAL A 185 -35.88 -29.82 -6.10
N PHE A 186 -36.35 -28.57 -6.04
CA PHE A 186 -37.79 -28.27 -6.05
C PHE A 186 -38.46 -28.74 -7.35
N LEU A 187 -37.83 -28.51 -8.51
CA LEU A 187 -38.37 -28.88 -9.82
C LEU A 187 -38.42 -30.41 -9.98
N VAL A 188 -37.37 -31.13 -9.58
CA VAL A 188 -37.34 -32.60 -9.59
C VAL A 188 -38.38 -33.17 -8.63
N GLY A 189 -38.49 -32.63 -7.42
CA GLY A 189 -39.50 -33.05 -6.44
C GLY A 189 -40.93 -32.83 -6.96
N ALA A 190 -41.22 -31.67 -7.53
CA ALA A 190 -42.52 -31.36 -8.13
C ALA A 190 -42.87 -32.28 -9.30
N ASN A 191 -41.88 -32.64 -10.13
CA ASN A 191 -42.08 -33.55 -11.25
C ASN A 191 -42.33 -35.00 -10.79
N MET A 192 -41.58 -35.49 -9.78
CA MET A 192 -41.82 -36.82 -9.20
C MET A 192 -43.19 -36.92 -8.50
N LEU A 193 -43.64 -35.86 -7.82
CA LEU A 193 -44.96 -35.83 -7.19
C LEU A 193 -46.11 -35.88 -8.22
N ARG A 194 -45.95 -35.22 -9.38
CA ARG A 194 -46.91 -35.29 -10.50
C ARG A 194 -46.94 -36.66 -11.16
N GLY A 195 -45.80 -37.35 -11.24
CA GLY A 195 -45.70 -38.72 -11.77
C GLY A 195 -46.09 -39.82 -10.77
N SER A 196 -46.21 -39.48 -9.48
CA SER A 196 -46.56 -40.41 -8.41
C SER A 196 -48.06 -40.45 -8.15
N ARG A 197 -48.52 -41.56 -7.55
CA ARG A 197 -49.93 -41.84 -7.20
C ARG A 197 -50.57 -40.81 -6.25
N TRP A 198 -49.80 -39.84 -5.77
CA TRP A 198 -50.19 -38.78 -4.83
C TRP A 198 -50.53 -37.46 -5.54
N GLY A 199 -50.23 -37.31 -6.84
CA GLY A 199 -50.56 -36.12 -7.64
C GLY A 199 -52.00 -36.07 -8.16
N VAL A 200 -52.80 -37.10 -7.89
CA VAL A 200 -54.22 -37.19 -8.23
C VAL A 200 -54.99 -37.55 -6.96
N LEU A 201 -55.16 -36.56 -6.08
CA LEU A 201 -56.23 -36.57 -5.08
C LEU A 201 -57.17 -35.41 -5.45
N PRO A 202 -58.49 -35.66 -5.58
CA PRO A 202 -59.48 -34.64 -5.95
C PRO A 202 -59.59 -33.53 -4.90
#